data_AF-V5FU28-F1
#
_entry.id   AF-V5FU28-F1
#
_cell.length_a   1.000
_cell.length_b   1.000
_cell.length_c   1.000
_cell.angle_alpha   90.00
_cell.angle_beta   90.00
_cell.angle_gamma   90.00
#
_symmetry.space_group_name_H-M   'P 1'
#
loop_
_entity.id
_entity.type
_entity.pdbx_description
1 polymer ?
#
loop_
_entity_poly.entity_id
_entity_poly.type
_entity_poly.pdbx_seq_one_letter_code
_entity_poly.pdbx_strand_id
1 'polypeptide(L)'
;MSGYRPIYTADEDTIILKFIIATQSYYQIRGKSLWEDMANSGLIDRTWMSLKERFDKHILPRINDSRFDLSATGKKHIELGHYQLSLKIDDVDEDDDSGAEISVDSDSDEEDTKN
;
A
#
# COMPACT_ATOMS: atom_id res chain seq x y z
N MET A 1 -5.49 22.31 -31.33
CA MET A 1 -4.29 22.12 -30.50
C MET A 1 -4.03 20.63 -30.42
N SER A 2 -2.89 20.14 -30.92
CA SER A 2 -2.52 18.74 -30.72
C SER A 2 -2.38 18.53 -29.21
N GLY A 3 -3.28 17.75 -28.61
CA GLY A 3 -3.25 17.45 -27.18
C GLY A 3 -2.05 16.57 -26.88
N TYR A 4 -0.90 17.21 -26.65
CA TYR A 4 0.32 16.52 -26.26
C TYR A 4 0.07 15.88 -24.89
N ARG A 5 -0.12 14.56 -24.84
CA ARG A 5 -0.14 13.84 -23.58
C ARG A 5 1.31 13.71 -23.11
N PRO A 6 1.68 14.31 -21.97
CA PRO A 6 3.04 14.20 -21.49
C PRO A 6 3.36 12.73 -21.19
N ILE A 7 4.53 12.27 -21.63
CA ILE A 7 4.99 10.90 -21.42
C ILE A 7 5.27 10.72 -19.92
N TYR A 8 4.94 9.56 -19.39
CA TYR A 8 5.28 9.22 -18.02
C TYR A 8 6.77 8.94 -17.87
N THR A 9 7.38 9.59 -16.89
CA THR A 9 8.79 9.44 -16.53
C THR A 9 8.98 8.39 -15.43
N ALA A 10 10.21 7.87 -15.30
CA ALA A 10 10.54 6.94 -14.21
C ALA A 10 10.42 7.62 -12.83
N ASP A 11 10.60 8.94 -12.78
CA ASP A 11 10.43 9.73 -11.56
C ASP A 11 8.96 9.74 -11.13
N GLU A 12 8.02 9.96 -12.05
CA GLU A 12 6.57 9.87 -11.76
C GLU A 12 6.18 8.49 -11.24
N ASP A 13 6.69 7.41 -11.84
CA ASP A 13 6.41 6.04 -11.38
C ASP A 13 6.94 5.82 -9.93
N THR A 14 8.10 6.39 -9.62
CA THR A 14 8.69 6.33 -8.28
C THR A 14 7.87 7.14 -7.26
N ILE A 15 7.35 8.30 -7.65
CA ILE A 15 6.48 9.13 -6.81
C ILE A 15 5.19 8.38 -6.48
N ILE A 16 4.58 7.69 -7.46
CA ILE A 16 3.39 6.84 -7.24
C ILE A 16 3.67 5.81 -6.16
N LEU A 17 4.77 5.06 -6.28
CA LEU A 17 5.14 4.02 -5.32
C LEU A 17 5.42 4.58 -3.92
N LYS A 18 6.16 5.70 -3.84
CA LYS A 18 6.47 6.37 -2.57
C LYS A 18 5.21 6.87 -1.88
N PHE A 19 4.24 7.40 -2.62
CA PHE A 19 2.98 7.88 -2.07
C PHE A 19 2.18 6.74 -1.42
N ILE A 20 2.09 5.59 -2.09
CA ILE A 20 1.40 4.41 -1.57
C ILE A 20 2.06 3.91 -0.28
N ILE A 21 3.39 3.90 -0.22
CA ILE A 21 4.13 3.48 0.97
C ILE A 21 3.98 4.50 2.11
N ALA A 22 4.09 5.79 1.81
CA ALA A 22 3.99 6.85 2.80
C ALA A 22 2.60 6.92 3.46
N THR A 23 1.55 6.63 2.69
CA THR A 23 0.17 6.58 3.19
C THR A 23 -0.19 5.23 3.82
N GLN A 24 0.67 4.21 3.69
CA GLN A 24 0.42 2.81 4.06
C GLN A 24 -0.92 2.27 3.52
N SER A 25 -1.44 2.87 2.45
CA SER A 25 -2.77 2.62 1.90
C SER A 25 -2.81 1.43 0.94
N TYR A 26 -2.06 0.38 1.25
CA TYR A 26 -1.96 -0.83 0.42
C TYR A 26 -3.32 -1.48 0.17
N TYR A 27 -4.20 -1.46 1.17
CA TYR A 27 -5.57 -1.98 1.07
C TYR A 27 -6.50 -1.10 0.22
N GLN A 28 -6.14 0.16 -0.02
CA GLN A 28 -6.93 1.12 -0.80
C GLN A 28 -6.48 1.23 -2.26
N ILE A 29 -5.43 0.52 -2.68
CA ILE A 29 -4.91 0.50 -4.07
C ILE A 29 -6.02 0.19 -5.08
N ARG A 30 -6.96 -0.69 -4.70
CA ARG A 30 -8.09 -1.07 -5.56
C ARG A 30 -9.19 0.00 -5.63
N GLY A 31 -9.31 0.80 -4.58
CA GLY A 31 -10.30 1.87 -4.46
C GLY A 31 -9.88 3.13 -5.22
N LYS A 32 -10.85 3.99 -5.53
CA LYS A 32 -10.58 5.28 -6.18
C LYS A 32 -9.99 6.33 -5.22
N SER A 33 -10.26 6.21 -3.92
CA SER A 33 -9.89 7.22 -2.91
C SER A 33 -8.40 7.53 -2.94
N LEU A 34 -7.56 6.48 -2.88
CA LEU A 34 -6.10 6.64 -2.92
C LEU A 34 -5.62 7.45 -4.14
N TRP A 35 -6.19 7.16 -5.31
CA TRP A 35 -5.81 7.82 -6.55
C TRP A 35 -6.36 9.23 -6.66
N GLU A 36 -7.58 9.48 -6.14
CA GLU A 36 -8.18 10.81 -6.03
C GLU A 36 -7.34 11.68 -5.08
N ASP A 37 -6.97 11.14 -3.90
CA ASP A 37 -6.12 11.82 -2.93
C ASP A 37 -4.74 12.12 -3.51
N MET A 38 -4.17 11.18 -4.26
CA MET A 38 -2.90 11.40 -4.96
C MET A 38 -3.01 12.49 -6.03
N ALA A 39 -4.06 12.48 -6.85
CA ALA A 39 -4.27 13.51 -7.86
C ALA A 39 -4.51 14.91 -7.22
N ASN A 40 -5.19 14.94 -6.08
CA ASN A 40 -5.45 16.18 -5.33
C ASN A 40 -4.23 16.68 -4.55
N SER A 41 -3.24 15.82 -4.28
CA SER A 41 -2.02 16.19 -3.55
C SER A 41 -1.13 17.20 -4.29
N GLY A 42 -1.33 17.36 -5.62
CA GLY A 42 -0.51 18.22 -6.46
C GLY A 42 0.91 17.69 -6.73
N LEU A 43 1.24 16.47 -6.26
CA LEU A 43 2.54 15.83 -6.50
C LEU A 43 2.75 15.48 -7.97
N ILE A 44 1.67 15.17 -8.69
CA ILE A 44 1.68 14.79 -10.09
C ILE A 44 0.47 15.43 -10.77
N ASP A 45 0.68 16.16 -11.87
CA ASP A 45 -0.39 16.78 -12.66
C ASP A 45 -1.07 15.76 -13.60
N ARG A 46 -1.72 14.76 -13.01
CA ARG A 46 -2.41 13.68 -13.73
C ARG A 46 -3.72 13.35 -13.06
N THR A 47 -4.68 12.89 -13.86
CA THR A 47 -5.96 12.43 -13.34
C THR A 47 -5.79 11.09 -12.61
N TRP A 48 -6.57 10.89 -11.55
CA TRP A 48 -6.60 9.65 -10.76
C TRP A 48 -6.77 8.39 -11.65
N MET A 49 -7.57 8.49 -12.71
CA MET A 49 -7.80 7.40 -13.66
C MET A 49 -6.52 7.04 -14.43
N SER A 50 -5.74 8.05 -14.84
CA SER A 50 -4.49 7.83 -15.57
C SER A 50 -3.39 7.28 -14.65
N LEU A 51 -3.33 7.74 -13.40
CA LEU A 51 -2.41 7.22 -12.38
C LEU A 51 -2.69 5.75 -12.08
N LYS A 52 -3.97 5.40 -11.87
CA LYS A 52 -4.40 4.03 -11.64
C LYS A 52 -4.07 3.13 -12.83
N GLU A 53 -4.40 3.56 -14.06
CA GLU A 53 -4.10 2.78 -15.26
C GLU A 53 -2.58 2.58 -15.45
N ARG A 54 -1.78 3.62 -15.20
CA ARG A 54 -0.33 3.56 -15.26
C ARG A 54 0.21 2.54 -14.26
N PHE A 55 -0.29 2.60 -13.02
CA PHE A 55 0.08 1.65 -11.98
C PHE A 55 -0.25 0.21 -12.39
N ASP A 56 -1.50 -0.06 -12.77
CA ASP A 56 -1.99 -1.40 -13.11
C ASP A 56 -1.23 -2.01 -14.30
N LYS A 57 -0.98 -1.23 -15.37
CA LYS A 57 -0.42 -1.74 -16.62
C LYS A 57 1.10 -1.71 -16.73
N HIS A 58 1.76 -0.78 -16.04
CA HIS A 58 3.19 -0.53 -16.22
C HIS A 58 4.01 -0.74 -14.95
N ILE A 59 3.52 -0.27 -13.80
CA ILE A 59 4.28 -0.32 -12.54
C ILE A 59 4.15 -1.69 -11.89
N LEU A 60 2.92 -2.16 -11.68
CA LEU A 60 2.63 -3.43 -11.01
C LEU A 60 3.35 -4.63 -11.64
N PRO A 61 3.28 -4.90 -12.97
CA PRO A 61 3.97 -6.05 -13.56
C PRO A 61 5.50 -5.92 -13.50
N ARG A 62 6.02 -4.73 -13.19
CA ARG A 62 7.45 -4.43 -13.10
C ARG A 62 7.91 -4.13 -11.68
N ILE A 63 7.07 -4.31 -10.66
CA ILE A 63 7.39 -3.91 -9.28
C ILE A 63 8.61 -4.66 -8.70
N ASN A 64 8.82 -5.88 -9.18
CA ASN A 64 9.98 -6.73 -8.85
C ASN A 64 11.24 -6.38 -9.64
N ASP A 65 11.17 -5.43 -10.59
CA ASP A 65 12.34 -4.95 -11.32
C ASP A 65 13.28 -4.17 -10.39
N SER A 66 14.57 -4.32 -10.63
CA SER A 66 15.68 -3.64 -9.96
C SER A 66 15.67 -2.12 -10.11
N ARG A 67 14.89 -1.61 -11.08
CA ARG A 67 14.71 -0.17 -11.33
C ARG A 67 13.97 0.56 -10.21
N PHE A 68 13.17 -0.17 -9.44
CA PHE A 68 12.44 0.40 -8.32
C PHE A 68 13.18 0.11 -7.02
N ASP A 69 13.71 1.17 -6.43
CA ASP A 69 14.32 1.16 -5.10
C ASP A 69 13.22 1.15 -4.04
N LEU A 70 12.65 -0.04 -3.82
CA LEU A 70 11.63 -0.30 -2.82
C LEU A 70 12.11 -1.45 -1.93
N SER A 71 11.87 -1.34 -0.63
CA SER A 71 12.07 -2.46 0.30
C SER A 71 11.25 -3.68 -0.14
N ALA A 72 11.81 -4.88 0.05
CA ALA A 72 11.13 -6.14 -0.25
C ALA A 72 9.76 -6.24 0.43
N THR A 73 9.65 -5.71 1.65
CA THR A 73 8.38 -5.61 2.40
C THR A 73 7.37 -4.74 1.66
N GLY A 74 7.77 -3.55 1.18
CA GLY A 74 6.90 -2.65 0.44
C GLY A 74 6.40 -3.25 -0.88
N LYS A 75 7.27 -3.94 -1.62
CA LYS A 75 6.90 -4.64 -2.86
C LYS A 75 5.83 -5.71 -2.59
N LYS A 76 6.04 -6.54 -1.56
CA LYS A 76 5.08 -7.57 -1.13
C LYS A 76 3.72 -6.97 -0.72
N HIS A 77 3.70 -5.90 0.07
CA HIS A 77 2.45 -5.27 0.50
C HIS A 77 1.64 -4.72 -0.67
N ILE A 78 2.29 -4.11 -1.66
CA ILE A 78 1.65 -3.60 -2.87
C ILE A 78 1.08 -4.75 -3.71
N GLU A 79 1.84 -5.83 -3.87
CA GLU A 79 1.41 -7.02 -4.59
C GLU A 79 0.19 -7.67 -3.91
N LEU A 80 0.24 -7.88 -2.59
CA LEU A 80 -0.85 -8.46 -1.81
C LEU A 80 -2.11 -7.59 -1.82
N GLY A 81 -1.96 -6.27 -1.64
CA GLY A 81 -3.05 -5.30 -1.67
C GLY A 81 -3.78 -5.28 -3.02
N HIS A 82 -3.07 -5.50 -4.12
CA HIS A 82 -3.65 -5.59 -5.45
C HIS A 82 -4.43 -6.91 -5.67
N TYR A 83 -3.88 -8.05 -5.25
CA TYR A 83 -4.50 -9.36 -5.44
C TYR A 83 -5.57 -9.73 -4.39
N GLN A 84 -5.83 -8.87 -3.40
CA GLN A 84 -6.76 -9.16 -2.30
C GLN A 84 -6.40 -10.46 -1.55
N LEU A 85 -5.14 -10.89 -1.63
CA LEU A 85 -4.65 -12.00 -0.82
C LEU A 85 -4.41 -11.46 0.58
N SER A 86 -5.37 -11.71 1.47
CA SER A 86 -5.10 -11.74 2.90
C SER A 86 -4.20 -12.95 3.18
N LEU A 87 -2.90 -12.83 2.92
CA LEU A 87 -1.96 -13.65 3.67
C LEU A 87 -2.02 -13.08 5.08
N LYS A 88 -2.59 -13.85 6.01
CA LYS A 88 -2.20 -13.72 7.39
C LYS A 88 -0.68 -13.80 7.39
N ILE A 89 -0.02 -12.69 7.68
CA ILE A 89 1.40 -12.70 8.00
C ILE A 89 1.44 -13.22 9.44
N ASP A 90 1.24 -14.53 9.57
CA ASP A 90 1.63 -15.31 10.73
C ASP A 90 3.05 -15.82 10.41
N ASP A 91 4.00 -15.62 11.34
CA ASP A 91 5.43 -15.98 11.34
C ASP A 91 6.38 -15.11 10.46
N VAL A 92 7.06 -14.12 11.05
CA VAL A 92 8.42 -14.16 11.66
C VAL A 92 9.54 -13.91 10.64
N ASP A 93 10.15 -12.73 10.73
CA ASP A 93 11.60 -12.62 10.91
C ASP A 93 11.79 -11.62 12.05
N GLU A 94 12.09 -12.17 13.23
CA GLU A 94 12.65 -11.48 14.38
C GLU A 94 14.00 -10.90 13.96
N ASP A 95 14.13 -9.57 14.00
CA ASP A 95 15.39 -8.87 14.27
C ASP A 95 15.07 -7.37 14.45
N ASP A 96 14.47 -7.03 15.60
CA ASP A 96 14.96 -5.91 16.43
C ASP A 96 14.29 -5.95 17.82
N ASP A 97 15.14 -6.20 18.80
CA ASP A 97 14.91 -6.30 20.23
C ASP A 97 14.65 -4.93 20.87
N SER A 98 13.54 -4.77 21.61
CA SER A 98 13.58 -4.18 22.95
C SER A 98 12.20 -4.21 23.61
N GLY A 99 12.16 -4.82 24.78
CA GLY A 99 10.96 -5.20 25.51
C GLY A 99 10.16 -4.05 26.15
N ALA A 100 8.89 -4.37 26.37
CA ALA A 100 8.11 -3.87 27.49
C ALA A 100 7.01 -4.90 27.79
N GLU A 101 7.30 -5.77 28.75
CA GLU A 101 6.34 -6.66 29.39
C GLU A 101 5.20 -5.85 30.06
N ILE A 102 3.97 -6.13 29.65
CA ILE A 102 2.75 -5.70 30.36
C ILE A 102 1.92 -6.95 30.64
N SER A 103 2.13 -7.49 31.84
CA SER A 103 1.24 -8.44 32.50
C SER A 103 -0.06 -7.72 32.85
N VAL A 104 -1.18 -8.16 32.27
CA VAL A 104 -2.51 -7.87 32.80
C VAL A 104 -3.25 -9.18 33.01
N ASP A 105 -2.99 -9.78 34.17
CA ASP A 105 -3.94 -10.64 34.86
C ASP A 105 -5.25 -9.85 35.07
N SER A 106 -6.37 -10.40 34.61
CA SER A 106 -7.70 -10.13 35.17
C SER A 106 -8.68 -11.21 34.72
N ASP A 107 -8.67 -12.28 35.50
CA ASP A 107 -9.81 -13.06 35.97
C ASP A 107 -11.12 -12.24 36.10
N SER A 108 -12.26 -12.77 35.63
CA SER A 108 -13.58 -12.62 36.29
C SER A 108 -14.71 -13.38 35.56
N ASP A 109 -15.49 -14.05 36.41
CA ASP A 109 -16.60 -14.98 36.27
C ASP A 109 -17.89 -14.57 35.51
N GLU A 110 -18.69 -15.62 35.24
CA GLU A 110 -20.15 -15.80 35.23
C GLU A 110 -21.10 -14.59 35.00
N GLU A 111 -22.15 -14.81 34.19
CA GLU A 111 -23.53 -14.90 34.72
C GLU A 111 -24.56 -15.28 33.64
N ASP A 112 -25.59 -15.94 34.15
CA ASP A 112 -26.75 -16.59 33.56
C ASP A 112 -27.78 -15.56 33.04
N THR A 113 -28.49 -15.83 31.92
CA THR A 113 -29.92 -15.48 31.77
C THR A 113 -30.61 -16.28 30.66
N LYS A 114 -31.27 -17.35 31.08
CA LYS A 114 -32.66 -17.77 30.77
C LYS A 114 -33.50 -16.88 29.81
N ASN A 115 -34.11 -17.51 28.79
CA ASN A 115 -35.57 -17.47 28.56
C ASN A 115 -36.07 -18.62 27.68
#